data_AF-J7LE43-F1
#
_entry.id   AF-J7LE43-F1
#
_cell.length_a   1.000
_cell.length_b   1.000
_cell.length_c   1.000
_cell.angle_alpha   90.00
_cell.angle_beta   90.00
_cell.angle_gamma   90.00
#
_symmetry.space_group_name_H-M   'P 1'
#
loop_
_entity.id
_entity.type
_entity.pdbx_description
1 polymer ?
#
loop_
_entity_poly.entity_id
_entity_poly.type
_entity_poly.pdbx_seq_one_letter_code
_entity_poly.pdbx_strand_id
1 'polypeptide(L)'
;MFMGAYGIQQIDVEKEGGEVDRVSLPPSFIINTMQLRSGMYKENEGTWLSWELNVSNEGRYRSKFNYDKMPPYTFSPSDREYIRETELFPREGEHMPSWLQDKIDEINLQS
;
A
#
# COMPACT_ATOMS: atom_id res chain seq x y z
N MET A 1 -3.35 1.59 -2.50
CA MET A 1 -3.06 1.46 -1.07
C MET A 1 -3.28 0.03 -0.68
N PHE A 2 -2.22 -0.70 -0.31
CA PHE A 2 -2.18 -2.16 -0.43
C PHE A 2 -1.98 -2.84 0.92
N MET A 3 -2.82 -3.83 1.21
CA MET A 3 -2.70 -4.77 2.31
C MET A 3 -2.74 -6.20 1.76
N GLY A 4 -1.68 -6.96 1.99
CA GLY A 4 -1.48 -8.24 1.33
C GLY A 4 -1.39 -8.07 -0.19
N ALA A 5 -2.31 -8.70 -0.92
CA ALA A 5 -2.40 -8.63 -2.38
C ALA A 5 -3.47 -7.64 -2.89
N TYR A 6 -4.25 -7.04 -1.99
CA TYR A 6 -5.39 -6.20 -2.34
C TYR A 6 -5.09 -4.76 -2.00
N GLY A 7 -5.41 -3.85 -2.90
CA GLY A 7 -5.28 -2.45 -2.60
C GLY A 7 -6.22 -1.55 -3.39
N ILE A 8 -6.69 -0.51 -2.72
CA ILE A 8 -7.47 0.55 -3.34
C ILE A 8 -6.49 1.52 -3.98
N GLN A 9 -6.41 1.52 -5.30
CA GLN A 9 -5.58 2.45 -6.04
C GLN A 9 -6.45 3.56 -6.62
N GLN A 10 -6.10 4.81 -6.32
CA GLN A 10 -6.71 5.99 -6.95
C GLN A 10 -5.64 6.69 -7.78
N ILE A 11 -5.95 6.98 -9.04
CA ILE A 11 -5.19 7.91 -9.85
C ILE A 11 -6.12 9.05 -10.21
N ASP A 12 -5.67 10.23 -9.81
CA ASP A 12 -6.29 11.51 -10.12
C ASP A 12 -5.39 12.21 -11.14
N VAL A 13 -5.97 12.63 -12.26
CA VAL A 13 -5.29 13.46 -13.26
C VAL A 13 -5.85 14.86 -13.14
N GLU A 14 -5.02 15.79 -12.69
CA GLU A 14 -5.35 17.21 -12.69
C GLU A 14 -5.05 17.80 -14.08
N LYS A 15 -6.08 18.35 -14.74
CA LYS A 15 -5.95 19.03 -16.04
C LYS A 15 -5.64 20.52 -15.85
N GLU A 16 -5.18 21.17 -16.93
CA GLU A 16 -5.09 22.62 -16.98
C GLU A 16 -6.47 23.25 -16.74
N GLY A 17 -6.64 23.88 -15.56
CA GLY A 17 -7.91 24.41 -15.07
C GLY A 17 -8.34 23.87 -13.70
N GLY A 18 -7.63 22.90 -13.14
CA GLY A 18 -7.90 22.32 -11.81
C GLY A 18 -9.00 21.26 -11.80
N GLU A 19 -9.47 20.84 -12.98
CA GLU A 19 -10.38 19.68 -13.11
C GLU A 19 -9.60 18.39 -12.80
N VAL A 20 -10.17 17.54 -11.96
CA VAL A 20 -9.59 16.25 -11.59
C VAL A 20 -10.39 15.11 -12.22
N ASP A 21 -9.76 14.38 -13.14
CA ASP A 21 -10.31 13.17 -13.73
C ASP A 21 -9.80 11.93 -12.99
N ARG A 22 -10.72 11.04 -12.59
CA ARG A 22 -10.34 9.66 -12.26
C ARG A 22 -10.18 8.87 -13.54
N VAL A 23 -9.02 8.25 -13.69
CA VAL A 23 -8.71 7.40 -14.84
C VAL A 23 -8.64 5.93 -14.43
N SER A 24 -9.04 5.05 -15.36
CA SER A 24 -8.85 3.62 -15.18
C SER A 24 -7.38 3.26 -15.34
N LEU A 25 -6.88 2.44 -14.44
CA LEU A 25 -5.52 1.92 -14.52
C LEU A 25 -5.41 0.81 -15.58
N PRO A 26 -4.36 0.83 -16.42
CA PRO A 26 -4.02 -0.34 -17.22
C PRO A 26 -3.71 -1.54 -16.29
N PRO A 27 -4.14 -2.77 -16.63
CA PRO A 27 -3.85 -3.96 -15.81
C PRO A 27 -2.35 -4.16 -15.53
N SER A 28 -1.48 -3.76 -16.46
CA SER A 28 -0.03 -3.81 -16.30
C SER A 28 0.47 -2.97 -15.14
N PHE A 29 -0.19 -1.86 -14.79
CA PHE A 29 0.19 -1.04 -13.66
C PHE A 29 0.06 -1.79 -12.33
N ILE A 30 -1.01 -2.58 -12.18
CA ILE A 30 -1.24 -3.41 -10.99
C ILE A 30 -0.12 -4.44 -10.87
N ILE A 31 0.16 -5.17 -11.96
CA ILE A 31 1.20 -6.20 -12.00
C ILE A 31 2.58 -5.61 -11.68
N ASN A 32 2.94 -4.49 -12.34
CA ASN A 32 4.22 -3.83 -12.11
C ASN A 32 4.36 -3.30 -10.68
N THR A 33 3.27 -2.82 -10.09
CA THR A 33 3.26 -2.35 -8.70
C THR A 33 3.45 -3.50 -7.71
N MET A 34 2.84 -4.67 -7.97
CA MET A 34 3.07 -5.87 -7.16
C MET A 34 4.50 -6.38 -7.29
N GLN A 35 5.06 -6.40 -8.51
CA GLN A 35 6.46 -6.75 -8.73
C GLN A 35 7.41 -5.78 -8.00
N LEU A 36 7.13 -4.47 -8.04
CA LEU A 36 7.90 -3.48 -7.29
C LEU A 36 7.79 -3.72 -5.78
N ARG A 37 6.59 -3.99 -5.27
CA ARG A 37 6.37 -4.27 -3.84
C ARG A 37 7.18 -5.48 -3.37
N SER A 38 7.11 -6.58 -4.13
CA SER A 38 7.87 -7.80 -3.85
C SER A 38 9.37 -7.59 -3.99
N GLY A 39 9.82 -6.84 -5.01
CA GLY A 39 11.24 -6.56 -5.22
C GLY A 39 11.85 -5.60 -4.19
N MET A 40 11.03 -4.82 -3.48
CA MET A 40 11.45 -3.92 -2.40
C MET A 40 11.26 -4.52 -1.00
N TYR A 41 10.81 -5.78 -0.90
CA TYR A 41 10.77 -6.50 0.36
C TYR A 41 12.18 -6.69 0.91
N LYS A 42 12.31 -6.56 2.22
CA LYS A 42 13.50 -6.92 2.97
C LYS A 42 13.10 -7.87 4.10
N GLU A 43 13.91 -8.89 4.29
CA GLU A 43 13.69 -9.89 5.33
C GLU A 43 13.57 -9.23 6.71
N ASN A 44 12.49 -9.58 7.43
CA ASN A 44 12.12 -9.07 8.76
C ASN A 44 11.86 -7.56 8.87
N GLU A 45 12.10 -6.74 7.83
CA GLU A 45 11.65 -5.33 7.77
C GLU A 45 10.30 -5.19 7.04
N GLY A 46 9.92 -6.18 6.24
CA GLY A 46 8.75 -6.14 5.38
C GLY A 46 8.95 -5.30 4.12
N THR A 47 7.87 -4.73 3.60
CA THR A 47 7.87 -3.83 2.43
C THR A 47 7.10 -2.54 2.75
N TRP A 48 6.86 -1.66 1.79
CA TRP A 48 6.03 -0.48 2.01
C TRP A 48 4.55 -0.86 2.14
N LEU A 49 3.78 -0.20 3.01
CA LEU A 49 2.35 -0.40 3.25
C LEU A 49 1.48 0.45 2.31
N SER A 50 1.96 1.65 1.96
CA SER A 50 1.37 2.45 0.90
C SER A 50 2.41 3.18 0.07
N TRP A 51 2.01 3.59 -1.12
CA TRP A 51 2.84 4.29 -2.09
C TRP A 51 2.04 5.41 -2.74
N GLU A 52 2.65 6.58 -2.83
CA GLU A 52 2.14 7.76 -3.51
C GLU A 52 3.09 8.09 -4.67
N LEU A 53 2.55 8.13 -5.89
CA LEU A 53 3.26 8.54 -7.10
C LEU A 53 2.57 9.78 -7.66
N ASN A 54 3.29 10.88 -7.73
CA ASN A 54 2.84 12.09 -8.41
C ASN A 54 3.67 12.27 -9.68
N VAL A 55 3.01 12.48 -10.82
CA VAL A 55 3.66 12.75 -12.10
C VAL A 55 3.13 14.08 -12.63
N SER A 56 4.03 14.99 -12.97
CA SER A 56 3.70 16.28 -13.56
C SER A 56 3.62 16.18 -15.09
N ASN A 57 2.94 17.14 -15.72
CA ASN A 57 2.87 17.29 -17.18
C ASN A 57 4.24 17.45 -17.86
N GLU A 58 5.24 17.99 -17.16
CA GLU A 58 6.63 18.11 -17.62
C GLU A 58 7.44 16.81 -17.51
N GLY A 59 6.79 15.70 -17.12
CA GLY A 59 7.45 14.40 -16.97
C GLY A 59 8.30 14.25 -15.70
N ARG A 60 8.34 15.26 -14.82
CA ARG A 60 8.90 15.09 -13.47
C ARG A 60 7.98 14.23 -12.63
N TYR A 61 8.55 13.39 -11.78
CA TYR A 61 7.78 12.57 -10.85
C TYR A 61 8.33 12.65 -9.42
N ARG A 62 7.46 12.38 -8.45
CA ARG A 62 7.80 12.20 -7.03
C ARG A 62 7.16 10.92 -6.52
N SER A 63 7.98 10.07 -5.92
CA SER A 63 7.55 8.83 -5.28
C SER A 63 7.72 8.94 -3.76
N LYS A 64 6.73 8.50 -2.99
CA LYS A 64 6.82 8.38 -1.53
C LYS A 64 6.31 7.02 -1.10
N PHE A 65 7.11 6.30 -0.33
CA PHE A 65 6.75 5.02 0.26
C PHE A 65 6.51 5.21 1.76
N ASN A 66 5.43 4.61 2.25
CA ASN A 66 5.07 4.61 3.65
C ASN A 66 5.26 3.20 4.20
N TYR A 67 5.99 3.05 5.29
CA TYR A 67 6.33 1.76 5.90
C TYR A 67 5.71 1.56 7.28
N ASP A 68 5.22 2.64 7.91
CA ASP A 68 4.94 2.69 9.33
C ASP A 68 3.56 3.26 9.66
N LYS A 69 2.99 4.13 8.82
CA LYS A 69 1.71 4.77 9.10
C LYS A 69 0.55 3.92 8.60
N MET A 70 -0.54 3.94 9.37
CA MET A 70 -1.81 3.37 8.92
C MET A 70 -2.21 4.04 7.60
N PRO A 71 -2.34 3.26 6.52
CA PRO A 71 -2.71 3.82 5.25
C PRO A 71 -4.16 4.38 5.28
N PRO A 72 -4.47 5.50 4.59
CA PRO A 72 -5.83 6.07 4.55
C PRO A 72 -6.82 5.24 3.72
N TYR A 73 -7.37 4.16 4.29
CA TYR A 73 -8.27 3.25 3.56
C TYR A 73 -9.60 3.92 3.24
N THR A 74 -10.05 3.79 1.98
CA THR A 74 -11.44 4.13 1.63
C THR A 74 -12.41 3.10 2.22
N PHE A 75 -12.01 1.83 2.24
CA PHE A 75 -12.70 0.74 2.92
C PHE A 75 -11.68 -0.07 3.71
N SER A 76 -11.97 -0.34 4.97
CA SER A 76 -11.07 -1.13 5.82
C SER A 76 -10.82 -2.51 5.21
N PRO A 77 -9.56 -2.97 5.15
CA PRO A 77 -9.23 -4.34 4.81
C PRO A 77 -9.92 -5.32 5.75
N SER A 78 -10.19 -6.52 5.24
CA SER A 78 -10.61 -7.67 6.03
C SER A 78 -9.47 -8.22 6.88
N ASP A 79 -9.81 -8.93 7.96
CA ASP A 79 -8.84 -9.58 8.86
C ASP A 79 -7.87 -10.50 8.11
N ARG A 80 -8.39 -11.22 7.10
CA ARG A 80 -7.59 -12.08 6.22
C ARG A 80 -6.51 -11.31 5.46
N GLU A 81 -6.75 -10.05 5.10
CA GLU A 81 -5.77 -9.22 4.39
C GLU A 81 -4.68 -8.72 5.31
N TYR A 82 -5.00 -8.44 6.59
CA TYR A 82 -3.99 -8.15 7.61
C TYR A 82 -3.08 -9.35 7.85
N ILE A 83 -3.66 -10.54 8.05
CA ILE A 83 -2.89 -11.78 8.21
C ILE A 83 -1.99 -12.00 6.98
N ARG A 84 -2.57 -11.94 5.77
CA ARG A 84 -1.83 -12.14 4.52
C ARG A 84 -0.70 -11.13 4.33
N GLU A 85 -0.86 -9.88 4.76
CA GLU A 85 0.22 -8.89 4.74
C GLU A 85 1.44 -9.38 5.55
N THR A 86 1.20 -9.88 6.76
CA THR A 86 2.27 -10.37 7.64
C THR A 86 2.88 -11.70 7.18
N GLU A 87 2.11 -12.56 6.50
CA GLU A 87 2.63 -13.79 5.91
C GLU A 87 3.51 -13.53 4.68
N LEU A 88 3.09 -12.61 3.80
CA LEU A 88 3.80 -12.30 2.56
C LEU A 88 5.03 -11.40 2.79
N PHE A 89 4.93 -10.49 3.77
CA PHE A 89 5.97 -9.52 4.09
C PHE A 89 6.21 -9.50 5.61
N PRO A 90 6.86 -10.55 6.16
CA PRO A 90 7.17 -10.64 7.58
C PRO A 90 7.91 -9.39 8.10
N ARG A 91 7.54 -8.95 9.31
CA ARG A 91 8.10 -7.80 10.01
C ARG A 91 8.38 -8.18 11.46
N GLU A 92 9.47 -7.67 12.00
CA GLU A 92 9.86 -7.89 13.39
C GLU A 92 10.32 -6.60 14.07
N GLY A 93 10.26 -6.57 15.39
CA GLY A 93 10.79 -5.48 16.21
C GLY A 93 10.26 -4.10 15.80
N GLU A 94 11.18 -3.17 15.57
CA GLU A 94 10.85 -1.77 15.22
C GLU A 94 10.22 -1.62 13.82
N HIS A 95 10.29 -2.64 12.97
CA HIS A 95 9.72 -2.60 11.62
C HIS A 95 8.26 -3.03 11.57
N MET A 96 7.73 -3.58 12.66
CA MET A 96 6.31 -3.89 12.81
C MET A 96 5.59 -2.68 13.42
N PRO A 97 4.75 -1.96 12.65
CA PRO A 97 4.05 -0.81 13.18
C PRO A 97 3.06 -1.22 14.27
N SER A 98 2.95 -0.43 15.34
CA SER A 98 2.11 -0.79 16.50
C SER A 98 0.66 -1.05 16.10
N TRP A 99 0.08 -0.23 15.23
CA TRP A 99 -1.30 -0.42 14.76
C TRP A 99 -1.50 -1.73 13.99
N LEU A 100 -0.47 -2.23 13.29
CA LEU A 100 -0.54 -3.48 12.55
C LEU A 100 -0.44 -4.65 13.53
N GLN A 101 0.44 -4.55 14.53
CA GLN A 101 0.54 -5.53 15.61
C GLN A 101 -0.77 -5.63 16.38
N ASP A 102 -1.32 -4.48 16.81
CA ASP A 102 -2.59 -4.41 17.54
C ASP A 102 -3.73 -5.08 16.76
N LYS A 103 -3.77 -4.89 15.43
CA LYS A 103 -4.76 -5.54 14.55
C LYS A 103 -4.60 -7.05 14.50
N ILE A 104 -3.37 -7.56 14.38
CA ILE A 104 -3.10 -9.00 14.36
C ILE A 104 -3.45 -9.63 15.71
N ASP A 105 -3.11 -8.97 16.81
CA ASP A 105 -3.43 -9.44 18.15
C ASP A 105 -4.95 -9.48 18.36
N GLU A 106 -5.69 -8.45 17.93
CA GLU A 106 -7.15 -8.42 17.95
C GLU A 106 -7.76 -9.60 17.19
N ILE A 107 -7.27 -9.90 15.98
CA ILE A 107 -7.76 -11.00 15.14
C ILE A 107 -7.50 -12.36 15.80
N ASN A 108 -6.31 -12.54 16.39
CA ASN A 108 -5.93 -13.79 17.07
C ASN A 108 -6.76 -14.05 18.34
N LEU A 109 -7.22 -13.00 19.03
CA LEU A 109 -8.10 -13.12 20.20
C LEU A 109 -9.54 -13.52 19.84
N GLN A 110 -9.95 -13.31 18.59
CA GLN A 110 -11.29 -13.61 18.08
C GLN A 110 -11.38 -14.96 17.35
N SER A 111 -10.25 -15.64 17.14
CA SER A 111 -10.13 -16.93 16.46
C SER A 111 -10.18 -18.11 17.44
#